data_AF-A0A940FUT5-F1
#
_entry.id   AF-A0A940FUT5-F1
#
_cell.length_a   1.000
_cell.length_b   1.000
_cell.length_c   1.000
_cell.angle_alpha   90.00
_cell.angle_beta   90.00
_cell.angle_gamma   90.00
#
_symmetry.space_group_name_H-M   'P 1'
#
loop_
_entity.id
_entity.type
_entity.pdbx_description
1 polymer ?
#
loop_
_entity_poly.entity_id
_entity_poly.type
_entity_poly.pdbx_seq_one_letter_code
_entity_poly.pdbx_strand_id
1 'polypeptide(L)' 'MNKFIRNIIAFSLKNRFFTFFWVGIIVIAGIFSYIKIPIEAFPDVTNTQIILVTQWNGRSAEEVERFVTTPIEIAMNSV' A
#
# COMPACT_ATOMS: atom_id res chain seq x y z
N MET A 1 -35.39 -1.16 20.86
CA MET A 1 -34.34 -2.00 20.21
C MET A 1 -34.92 -2.62 18.94
N ASN A 2 -34.29 -2.39 17.78
CA ASN A 2 -34.84 -2.80 16.49
C ASN A 2 -35.01 -4.33 16.40
N LYS A 3 -36.10 -4.81 15.79
CA LYS A 3 -36.43 -6.24 15.63
C LYS A 3 -35.26 -7.04 15.04
N PHE A 4 -34.52 -6.41 14.12
CA PHE A 4 -33.33 -6.96 13.48
C PHE A 4 -32.20 -7.31 14.46
N ILE A 5 -31.77 -6.36 15.30
CA ILE A 5 -30.69 -6.55 16.28
C ILE A 5 -31.05 -7.67 17.26
N ARG A 6 -32.31 -7.71 17.71
CA ARG A 6 -32.79 -8.72 18.65
C ARG A 6 -32.73 -10.13 18.05
N ASN A 7 -33.00 -10.27 16.75
CA ASN A 7 -32.90 -11.55 16.06
C ASN A 7 -31.44 -12.02 15.93
N ILE A 8 -30.49 -11.13 15.67
CA ILE A 8 -29.06 -11.48 15.61
C ILE A 8 -28.59 -11.96 16.99
N ILE A 9 -28.90 -11.23 18.05
CA ILE A 9 -28.51 -11.61 19.42
C ILE A 9 -29.14 -12.95 19.80
N ALA A 10 -30.42 -13.16 19.50
CA ALA A 10 -31.10 -14.43 19.77
C ALA A 10 -30.48 -15.60 19.00
N PHE A 11 -30.09 -15.39 17.73
CA PHE A 11 -29.38 -16.39 16.93
C PHE A 11 -27.99 -16.72 17.52
N SER A 12 -27.21 -15.71 17.89
CA SER A 12 -25.87 -15.88 18.47
C SER A 12 -25.90 -16.61 19.82
N LEU A 13 -26.90 -16.32 20.66
CA LEU A 13 -27.11 -16.99 21.95
C LEU A 13 -27.60 -18.44 21.77
N LYS A 14 -28.51 -18.68 20.81
CA LYS A 14 -29.01 -20.03 20.51
C LYS A 14 -27.89 -20.94 19.99
N ASN A 15 -27.02 -20.41 19.13
CA ASN A 15 -25.96 -21.17 18.47
C ASN A 15 -24.58 -20.87 19.07
N ARG A 16 -24.44 -20.97 20.40
CA ARG A 16 -23.21 -20.60 21.13
C ARG A 16 -21.93 -21.23 20.55
N PHE A 17 -21.97 -22.50 20.16
CA PHE A 17 -20.80 -23.19 19.60
C PHE A 17 -20.38 -22.62 18.25
N PHE A 18 -21.34 -22.31 17.38
CA PHE A 18 -21.08 -21.66 16.09
C PHE A 18 -20.47 -20.27 16.30
N THR A 19 -21.01 -19.50 17.24
CA THR A 19 -20.48 -18.17 17.59
C THR A 19 -19.03 -18.26 18.10
N PHE A 20 -18.75 -19.16 19.05
CA PHE A 20 -17.39 -19.35 19.57
C PHE A 20 -16.40 -19.87 18.53
N PHE A 21 -16.84 -20.74 17.63
CA PHE A 21 -16.01 -21.22 16.52
C PHE A 21 -15.54 -20.06 15.63
N TRP A 22 -16.46 -19.19 15.22
CA TRP A 22 -16.12 -18.01 14.42
C TRP A 22 -15.23 -17.02 15.15
N VAL A 23 -15.50 -16.78 16.45
CA VAL A 23 -14.62 -15.97 17.29
C VAL A 23 -13.21 -16.56 17.33
N GLY A 24 -13.08 -17.88 17.48
CA GLY A 24 -11.79 -18.57 17.46
C GLY A 24 -11.02 -18.38 16.15
N ILE A 25 -11.70 -18.51 15.01
CA ILE A 25 -11.10 -18.24 13.69
C ILE A 25 -10.59 -16.80 13.61
N ILE A 26 -11.41 -15.81 14.02
CA ILE A 26 -11.03 -14.39 13.98
C ILE A 26 -9.82 -14.13 14.88
N VAL A 27 -9.76 -14.74 16.07
CA VAL A 27 -8.62 -14.60 16.98
C VAL A 27 -7.35 -15.18 16.36
N ILE A 28 -7.40 -16.39 15.80
CA ILE A 28 -6.24 -17.02 15.14
C ILE A 28 -5.76 -16.18 13.96
N ALA A 29 -6.69 -15.72 13.11
CA ALA A 29 -6.36 -14.84 11.99
C ALA A 29 -5.76 -13.51 12.45
N GLY A 30 -6.29 -12.94 13.53
CA GLY A 30 -5.78 -11.72 14.16
C GLY A 30 -4.35 -11.89 14.68
N ILE A 31 -4.07 -12.98 15.39
CA ILE A 31 -2.72 -13.31 15.88
C ILE A 31 -1.75 -13.50 14.71
N PHE A 32 -2.16 -14.25 13.70
CA PHE A 32 -1.33 -14.48 12.51
C PHE A 32 -1.02 -13.18 11.76
N SER A 33 -2.01 -12.30 11.62
CA SER A 33 -1.84 -10.97 11.03
C SER A 33 -0.88 -10.13 11.87
N TYR A 34 -1.10 -10.06 13.18
CA TYR A 34 -0.26 -9.30 14.10
C TYR A 34 1.22 -9.68 14.03
N ILE A 35 1.52 -10.98 13.96
CA ILE A 35 2.91 -11.49 13.85
C ILE A 35 3.52 -11.17 12.48
N LYS A 36 2.71 -11.08 11.42
CA LYS A 36 3.17 -10.88 10.05
C LYS A 36 3.19 -9.43 9.58
N ILE A 37 2.55 -8.51 10.31
CA ILE A 37 2.55 -7.11 9.95
C ILE A 37 4.00 -6.60 9.97
N PRO A 38 4.51 -6.05 8.85
CA PRO A 38 5.83 -5.44 8.83
C PRO A 38 5.85 -4.23 9.75
N ILE A 39 6.88 -4.11 10.57
CA ILE A 39 7.06 -2.99 11.48
C ILE A 39 8.02 -2.01 10.81
N GLU A 40 7.53 -0.80 10.56
CA GLU A 40 8.33 0.31 10.06
C GLU A 40 8.49 1.35 11.17
N ALA A 41 9.69 1.92 11.31
CA ALA A 41 9.98 2.87 12.39
C ALA A 41 9.28 4.23 12.16
N PHE A 42 9.07 4.60 10.90
CA PHE A 42 8.47 5.86 10.47
C PHE A 42 7.71 5.61 9.16
N PRO A 43 6.67 6.40 8.86
CA PRO A 43 6.04 6.35 7.55
C PRO A 43 7.03 6.77 6.45
N ASP A 44 6.92 6.16 5.27
CA ASP A 44 7.63 6.63 4.09
C ASP A 44 7.14 8.03 3.69
N VAL A 45 8.04 9.01 3.76
CA VAL A 45 7.81 10.42 3.40
C VAL A 45 8.52 10.80 2.11
N THR A 46 9.04 9.82 1.36
CA THR A 46 9.70 10.09 0.09
C THR A 46 8.68 10.45 -0.97
N ASN A 47 8.96 11.52 -1.72
CA ASN A 47 8.16 11.86 -2.88
C ASN A 47 8.41 10.83 -3.99
N THR A 48 7.40 10.52 -4.80
CA THR A 48 7.56 9.67 -5.97
C THR A 48 8.46 10.36 -6.99
N GLN A 49 9.69 9.86 -7.16
CA GLN A 49 10.67 10.40 -8.08
C GLN A 49 11.13 9.33 -9.07
N ILE A 50 11.32 9.73 -10.33
CA ILE A 50 11.93 8.91 -11.37
C ILE A 50 13.26 9.56 -11.76
N ILE A 51 14.34 8.79 -11.79
CA ILE A 51 15.67 9.26 -12.16
C ILE A 51 16.01 8.72 -13.56
N LEU A 52 16.24 9.63 -14.51
CA LEU A 52 16.68 9.29 -15.86
C LEU A 52 18.18 9.55 -15.97
N VAL A 53 18.96 8.50 -16.21
CA VAL A 53 20.41 8.60 -16.44
C VAL A 53 20.71 8.27 -17.88
N THR A 54 21.27 9.24 -18.61
CA THR A 54 21.66 9.09 -20.01
C THR A 54 23.18 9.26 -20.14
N GLN A 55 23.80 8.47 -21.02
CA GLN A 55 25.25 8.51 -21.25
C GLN A 55 25.53 8.79 -22.72
N TRP A 56 26.36 9.80 -22.98
CA TRP A 56 26.87 10.09 -24.32
C TRP A 56 28.35 10.43 -24.27
N ASN A 57 29.17 9.38 -24.33
CA ASN A 57 30.61 9.50 -24.17
C ASN A 57 31.25 10.23 -25.37
N GLY A 58 32.27 11.05 -25.09
CA GLY A 58 33.04 11.77 -26.10
C GLY A 58 32.37 13.04 -26.63
N ARG A 59 31.31 13.53 -25.98
CA ARG A 59 30.65 14.79 -26.31
C ARG A 59 30.90 15.86 -25.27
N SER A 60 30.80 17.11 -25.72
CA SER A 60 30.88 18.25 -24.80
C SER A 60 29.64 18.29 -23.91
N ALA A 61 29.75 18.93 -22.74
CA ALA A 61 28.61 19.11 -21.84
C ALA A 61 27.44 19.84 -22.53
N GLU A 62 27.75 20.82 -23.38
CA GLU A 62 26.76 21.60 -24.13
C GLU A 62 25.99 20.75 -25.15
N GLU A 63 26.67 19.84 -25.85
CA GLU A 63 26.00 18.92 -26.76
C GLU A 63 25.07 17.97 -26.00
N VAL A 64 25.50 17.45 -24.85
CA VAL A 64 24.66 16.56 -24.02
C VAL A 64 23.43 17.29 -23.50
N GLU A 65 23.57 18.52 -23.01
CA GLU A 65 22.44 19.32 -22.55
C GLU A 65 21.44 19.59 -23.68
N ARG A 66 21.93 20.12 -24.80
CA ARG A 66 21.09 20.58 -25.91
C ARG A 66 20.34 19.45 -26.61
N PHE A 67 20.99 18.30 -26.77
CA PHE A 67 20.45 17.20 -27.57
C PHE A 67 19.86 16.06 -26.74
N VAL A 68 20.19 15.96 -25.45
CA VAL A 68 19.71 14.88 -24.58
C VAL A 68 18.88 15.43 -23.43
N THR A 69 19.46 16.26 -22.57
CA THR A 69 18.78 16.71 -21.34
C THR A 69 17.56 17.59 -21.63
N THR A 70 17.71 18.68 -22.39
CA THR A 70 16.62 19.62 -22.66
C THR A 70 15.44 18.96 -23.40
N PRO A 71 15.63 18.14 -24.44
CA PRO A 71 14.52 17.45 -25.09
C PRO A 71 13.78 16.48 -24.15
N ILE A 72 14.52 15.77 -23.27
CA ILE A 72 13.92 14.86 -22.29
C ILE A 72 13.10 15.65 -21.26
N GLU A 73 13.62 16.76 -20.72
CA GLU A 73 12.89 17.61 -19.78
C GLU A 73 11.61 18.19 -20.39
N ILE A 74 11.67 18.66 -21.63
CA ILE A 74 10.49 19.18 -22.34
C ILE A 74 9.43 18.10 -22.54
N ALA A 75 9.84 16.88 -22.91
CA ALA A 75 8.91 15.76 -23.06
C ALA A 75 8.27 15.38 -21.70
N MET A 76 9.06 15.40 -20.63
CA MET A 76 8.62 15.07 -19.27
C MET A 76 7.70 16.14 -18.65
N ASN A 77 7.77 17.41 -19.08
CA ASN A 77 6.88 18.46 -18.56
C ASN A 77 5.38 18.19 -18.78
N SER A 78 5.04 17.34 -19.73
CA SER A 78 3.65 16.99 -20.06
C SER A 78 3.09 15.78 -19.31
N VAL A 79 3.91 15.12 -18.49
CA VAL A 79 3.60 13.91 -17.73
C VAL A 79 3.30 14.26 -16.28
#